data_AF-A0A1G1NIB0-F1
#
_entry.id   AF-A0A1G1NIB0-F1
#
_cell.length_a   1.000
_cell.length_b   1.000
_cell.length_c   1.000
_cell.angle_alpha   90.00
_cell.angle_beta   90.00
_cell.angle_gamma   90.00
#
_symmetry.space_group_name_H-M   'P 1'
#
loop_
_entity.id
_entity.type
_entity.pdbx_description
1 polymer ?
#
loop_
_entity_poly.entity_id
_entity_poly.type
_entity_poly.pdbx_seq_one_letter_code
_entity_poly.pdbx_strand_id
1 'polypeptide(L)'
;MLSAKTEPQRPTAAAPTDARQLVSFCFYRVDPAWRRLPDVTKRKQADELRAVIDRYAKRLLVLTYSLVGLKADVDFLIWRVGTRLEDLQEMSRAVRQTAMAGYLTMPYSYLSMTKRSTYVDKLDPDHPDKRRFVTPFHSKYLFVYPFVKTTEWYQLPFDRRQAMMDEHIV
;
A
#
# COMPACT_ATOMS: atom_id res chain seq x y z
N MET A 1 -15.50 27.56 -31.13
CA MET A 1 -15.66 27.21 -29.70
C MET A 1 -14.95 25.89 -29.44
N LEU A 2 -13.69 25.92 -28.98
CA LEU A 2 -12.97 24.72 -28.58
C LEU A 2 -13.30 24.39 -27.12
N SER A 3 -13.80 23.17 -26.88
CA SER A 3 -14.08 22.63 -25.55
C SER A 3 -12.77 22.42 -24.78
N ALA A 4 -12.62 23.11 -23.65
CA ALA A 4 -11.56 22.85 -22.68
C ALA A 4 -11.87 21.55 -21.92
N LYS A 5 -10.98 20.57 -22.00
CA LYS A 5 -11.01 19.37 -21.16
C LYS A 5 -10.68 19.76 -19.73
N THR A 6 -11.61 19.52 -18.80
CA THR A 6 -11.39 19.67 -17.36
C THR A 6 -10.55 18.49 -16.86
N GLU A 7 -9.28 18.73 -16.54
CA GLU A 7 -8.47 17.77 -15.78
C GLU A 7 -8.96 17.69 -14.32
N PRO A 8 -8.96 16.51 -13.70
CA PRO A 8 -9.31 16.38 -12.29
C PRO A 8 -8.24 17.04 -11.41
N GLN A 9 -8.64 18.07 -10.66
CA GLN A 9 -7.81 18.73 -9.66
C GLN A 9 -7.31 17.73 -8.61
N ARG A 10 -5.98 17.66 -8.51
CA ARG A 10 -5.23 16.92 -7.49
C ARG A 10 -5.42 17.65 -6.14
N PRO A 11 -5.71 16.98 -5.02
CA PRO A 11 -5.79 17.65 -3.73
C PRO A 11 -4.42 18.20 -3.33
N THR A 12 -4.26 19.52 -3.44
CA THR A 12 -3.10 20.29 -2.97
C THR A 12 -3.30 20.61 -1.48
N ALA A 13 -3.03 19.65 -0.62
CA ALA A 13 -2.66 19.94 0.76
C ALA A 13 -1.20 19.53 0.92
N ALA A 14 -0.30 20.52 0.94
CA ALA A 14 1.08 20.28 1.29
C ALA A 14 1.10 19.68 2.69
N ALA A 15 1.41 18.38 2.80
CA ALA A 15 1.62 17.74 4.07
C ALA A 15 2.76 18.49 4.81
N PRO A 16 2.68 18.63 6.15
CA PRO A 16 3.77 19.22 6.93
C PRO A 16 5.10 18.60 6.50
N THR A 17 6.15 19.41 6.40
CA THR A 17 7.49 18.98 5.95
C THR A 17 8.01 17.77 6.75
N ASP A 18 7.45 17.53 7.95
CA ASP A 18 7.76 16.38 8.80
C ASP A 18 6.77 15.19 8.81
N ALA A 19 5.65 15.28 8.11
CA ALA A 19 4.59 14.27 8.15
C ALA A 19 5.05 12.95 7.51
N ARG A 20 5.05 11.87 8.30
CA ARG A 20 5.34 10.52 7.83
C ARG A 20 4.12 9.96 7.11
N GLN A 21 4.36 9.12 6.11
CA GLN A 21 3.30 8.38 5.45
C GLN A 21 3.13 7.02 6.09
N LEU A 22 1.90 6.66 6.39
CA LEU A 22 1.50 5.31 6.72
C LEU A 22 1.31 4.54 5.42
N VAL A 23 1.91 3.36 5.35
CA VAL A 23 1.84 2.47 4.20
C VAL A 23 1.20 1.17 4.66
N SER A 24 0.15 0.74 3.97
CA SER A 24 -0.61 -0.46 4.33
C SER A 24 -0.76 -1.39 3.13
N PHE A 25 -0.42 -2.65 3.33
CA PHE A 25 -0.60 -3.73 2.36
C PHE A 25 -1.63 -4.71 2.91
N CYS A 26 -2.81 -4.77 2.29
CA CYS A 26 -3.89 -5.66 2.69
C CYS A 26 -4.15 -6.69 1.61
N PHE A 27 -3.84 -7.96 1.90
CA PHE A 27 -4.04 -9.05 0.98
C PHE A 27 -5.36 -9.75 1.28
N TYR A 28 -6.18 -9.92 0.26
CA TYR A 28 -7.50 -10.51 0.36
C TYR A 28 -7.57 -11.82 -0.41
N ARG A 29 -8.26 -12.79 0.18
CA ARG A 29 -8.66 -14.04 -0.44
C ARG A 29 -10.17 -14.05 -0.58
N VAL A 30 -10.63 -14.47 -1.75
CA VAL A 30 -12.04 -14.63 -2.10
C VAL A 30 -12.45 -16.07 -1.87
N ASP A 31 -13.50 -16.27 -1.07
CA ASP A 31 -14.09 -17.59 -0.85
C ASP A 31 -14.57 -18.21 -2.18
N PRO A 32 -14.24 -19.47 -2.51
CA PRO A 32 -14.74 -20.14 -3.71
C PRO A 32 -16.27 -20.13 -3.87
N ALA A 33 -17.04 -20.07 -2.77
CA ALA A 33 -18.49 -19.95 -2.81
C ALA A 33 -18.96 -18.69 -3.55
N TRP A 34 -18.20 -17.59 -3.47
CA TRP A 34 -18.50 -16.37 -4.22
C TRP A 34 -18.49 -16.59 -5.73
N ARG A 35 -17.55 -17.40 -6.23
CA ARG A 35 -17.40 -17.67 -7.67
C ARG A 35 -18.61 -18.43 -8.24
N ARG A 36 -19.34 -19.15 -7.38
CA ARG A 36 -20.55 -19.93 -7.73
C ARG A 36 -21.84 -19.10 -7.73
N LEU A 37 -21.80 -17.85 -7.28
CA LEU A 37 -22.95 -16.95 -7.34
C LEU A 37 -23.31 -16.58 -8.80
N PRO A 38 -24.57 -16.19 -9.06
CA PRO A 38 -24.96 -15.65 -10.36
C PRO A 38 -24.07 -14.47 -10.78
N ASP A 39 -23.76 -14.37 -12.08
CA ASP A 39 -22.85 -13.34 -12.60
C ASP A 39 -23.33 -11.91 -12.31
N VAL A 40 -24.65 -11.67 -12.35
CA VAL A 40 -25.24 -10.38 -11.99
C VAL A 40 -24.93 -10.02 -10.55
N THR A 41 -25.04 -10.98 -9.63
CA THR A 41 -24.72 -10.79 -8.21
C THR A 41 -23.23 -10.53 -8.00
N LYS A 42 -22.35 -11.33 -8.62
CA LYS A 42 -20.89 -11.15 -8.53
C LYS A 42 -20.48 -9.75 -9.03
N ARG A 43 -21.00 -9.32 -10.18
CA ARG A 43 -20.73 -7.99 -10.75
C ARG A 43 -21.17 -6.88 -9.80
N LYS A 44 -22.41 -6.92 -9.31
CA LYS A 44 -22.92 -5.93 -8.34
C LYS A 44 -22.05 -5.82 -7.08
N GLN A 45 -21.63 -6.96 -6.53
CA GLN A 45 -20.78 -7.00 -5.33
C GLN A 45 -19.36 -6.47 -5.61
N ALA A 46 -18.77 -6.82 -6.76
CA ALA A 46 -17.46 -6.31 -7.18
C ALA A 46 -17.51 -4.80 -7.47
N ASP A 47 -18.57 -4.31 -8.10
CA ASP A 47 -18.80 -2.89 -8.38
C ASP A 47 -18.96 -2.08 -7.08
N GLU A 48 -19.64 -2.62 -6.08
CA GLU A 48 -19.76 -2.01 -4.75
C GLU A 48 -18.38 -1.90 -4.06
N LEU A 49 -17.58 -2.97 -4.08
CA LEU A 49 -16.21 -2.94 -3.56
C LEU A 49 -15.34 -1.93 -4.28
N ARG A 50 -15.42 -1.90 -5.61
CA ARG A 50 -14.73 -0.90 -6.44
C ARG A 50 -15.16 0.52 -6.08
N ALA A 51 -16.46 0.78 -5.90
CA ALA A 51 -16.95 2.10 -5.52
C ALA A 51 -16.41 2.55 -4.16
N VAL A 52 -16.23 1.62 -3.20
CA VAL A 52 -15.53 1.92 -1.94
C VAL A 52 -14.07 2.30 -2.22
N ILE A 53 -13.34 1.50 -3.01
CA ILE A 53 -11.94 1.79 -3.36
C ILE A 53 -11.80 3.16 -4.03
N ASP A 54 -12.62 3.46 -5.04
CA ASP A 54 -12.61 4.72 -5.78
C ASP A 54 -12.96 5.92 -4.89
N ARG A 55 -13.86 5.73 -3.90
CA ARG A 55 -14.19 6.77 -2.91
C ARG A 55 -12.97 7.13 -2.05
N TYR A 56 -12.22 6.13 -1.57
CA TYR A 56 -11.05 6.37 -0.72
C TYR A 56 -9.82 6.79 -1.51
N ALA A 57 -9.72 6.44 -2.81
CA ALA A 57 -8.66 6.91 -3.71
C ALA A 57 -8.62 8.45 -3.88
N LYS A 58 -9.70 9.16 -3.47
CA LYS A 58 -9.73 10.64 -3.42
C LYS A 58 -8.94 11.23 -2.24
N ARG A 59 -8.69 10.44 -1.19
CA ARG A 59 -8.05 10.85 0.08
C ARG A 59 -6.75 10.10 0.37
N LEU A 60 -6.64 8.88 -0.13
CA LEU A 60 -5.49 7.99 0.00
C LEU A 60 -4.90 7.72 -1.38
N LEU A 61 -3.60 7.46 -1.45
CA LEU A 61 -3.05 6.76 -2.61
C LEU A 61 -3.45 5.29 -2.47
N VAL A 62 -4.21 4.78 -3.43
CA VAL A 62 -4.70 3.39 -3.43
C VAL A 62 -4.36 2.74 -4.76
N LEU A 63 -3.68 1.60 -4.69
CA LEU A 63 -3.39 0.75 -5.85
C LEU A 63 -3.86 -0.67 -5.56
N THR A 64 -4.34 -1.35 -6.60
CA THR A 64 -4.78 -2.74 -6.50
C THR A 64 -3.99 -3.63 -7.45
N TYR A 65 -3.64 -4.82 -6.99
CA TYR A 65 -2.89 -5.80 -7.77
C TYR A 65 -3.60 -7.16 -7.69
N SER A 66 -3.69 -7.84 -8.83
CA SER A 66 -4.09 -9.25 -8.86
C SER A 66 -2.92 -10.13 -8.43
N LEU A 67 -3.18 -11.12 -7.60
CA LEU A 67 -2.24 -12.18 -7.21
C LEU A 67 -2.67 -13.56 -7.72
N VAL A 68 -3.76 -13.64 -8.49
CA VAL A 68 -4.24 -14.88 -9.11
C VAL A 68 -3.12 -15.51 -9.92
N GLY A 69 -2.77 -16.75 -9.57
CA GLY A 69 -1.68 -17.51 -10.21
C GLY A 69 -0.26 -17.14 -9.74
N LEU A 70 -0.10 -16.15 -8.86
CA LEU A 70 1.20 -15.70 -8.33
C LEU A 70 1.41 -16.07 -6.86
N LYS A 71 0.35 -16.05 -6.05
CA LYS A 71 0.39 -16.47 -4.64
C LYS A 71 -0.86 -17.27 -4.30
N ALA A 72 -0.69 -18.47 -3.74
CA ALA A 72 -1.76 -19.47 -3.67
C ALA A 72 -2.88 -19.18 -2.64
N ASP A 73 -2.60 -18.36 -1.64
CA ASP A 73 -3.48 -18.14 -0.49
C ASP A 73 -4.23 -16.80 -0.51
N VAL A 74 -4.00 -15.96 -1.54
CA VAL A 74 -4.60 -14.63 -1.72
C VAL A 74 -4.88 -14.36 -3.19
N ASP A 75 -5.93 -13.60 -3.48
CA ASP A 75 -6.38 -13.31 -4.84
C ASP A 75 -6.01 -11.89 -5.28
N PHE A 76 -6.01 -10.91 -4.36
CA PHE A 76 -5.67 -9.53 -4.68
C PHE A 76 -5.09 -8.78 -3.47
N LEU A 77 -4.38 -7.69 -3.76
CA LEU A 77 -3.81 -6.77 -2.79
C LEU A 77 -4.45 -5.39 -2.96
N ILE A 78 -4.79 -4.75 -1.85
CA ILE A 78 -5.04 -3.32 -1.77
C ILE A 78 -3.84 -2.67 -1.07
N TRP A 79 -3.01 -1.96 -1.83
CA TRP A 79 -1.91 -1.14 -1.33
C TRP A 79 -2.40 0.28 -1.11
N ARG A 80 -2.20 0.82 0.10
CA ARG A 80 -2.77 2.09 0.53
C ARG A 80 -1.70 2.93 1.21
N VAL A 81 -1.66 4.22 0.89
CA VAL A 81 -0.78 5.18 1.53
C VAL A 81 -1.57 6.41 1.96
N GLY A 82 -1.38 6.83 3.20
CA GLY A 82 -2.04 7.99 3.78
C GLY A 82 -1.21 8.63 4.88
N THR A 83 -1.68 9.74 5.43
CA THR A 83 -1.04 10.43 6.57
C THR A 83 -1.78 10.20 7.89
N ARG A 84 -2.99 9.63 7.82
CA ARG A 84 -3.88 9.38 8.96
C ARG A 84 -4.22 7.90 9.05
N LEU A 85 -4.09 7.33 10.25
CA LEU A 85 -4.40 5.92 10.47
C LEU A 85 -5.92 5.69 10.39
N GLU A 86 -6.70 6.67 10.81
CA GLU A 86 -8.17 6.61 10.81
C GLU A 86 -8.69 6.42 9.39
N ASP A 87 -8.10 7.09 8.39
CA ASP A 87 -8.49 6.95 6.99
C ASP A 87 -8.29 5.51 6.48
N LEU A 88 -7.20 4.85 6.90
CA LEU A 88 -6.93 3.44 6.58
C LEU A 88 -7.93 2.50 7.28
N GLN A 89 -8.26 2.78 8.54
CA GLN A 89 -9.24 2.01 9.31
C GLN A 89 -10.66 2.18 8.75
N GLU A 90 -11.07 3.41 8.45
CA GLU A 90 -12.35 3.75 7.82
C GLU A 90 -12.52 3.04 6.49
N MET A 91 -11.49 3.03 5.64
CA MET A 91 -11.51 2.26 4.39
C MET A 91 -11.68 0.77 4.65
N SER A 92 -10.97 0.22 5.63
CA SER A 92 -11.08 -1.21 5.99
C SER A 92 -12.50 -1.55 6.49
N ARG A 93 -13.11 -0.66 7.30
CA ARG A 93 -14.50 -0.77 7.74
C ARG A 93 -15.46 -0.71 6.55
N ALA A 94 -15.27 0.22 5.63
CA ALA A 94 -16.12 0.37 4.46
C ALA A 94 -16.05 -0.86 3.55
N VAL A 95 -14.87 -1.46 3.34
CA VAL A 95 -14.71 -2.73 2.62
C VAL A 95 -15.52 -3.84 3.30
N ARG A 96 -15.46 -3.92 4.64
CA ARG A 96 -16.23 -4.90 5.44
C ARG A 96 -17.74 -4.69 5.42
N GLN A 97 -18.22 -3.53 5.01
CA GLN A 97 -19.66 -3.23 4.89
C GLN A 97 -20.23 -3.57 3.51
N THR A 98 -19.37 -3.88 2.53
CA THR A 98 -19.83 -4.29 1.19
C THR A 98 -20.49 -5.66 1.22
N ALA A 99 -21.38 -5.93 0.27
CA ALA A 99 -21.99 -7.26 0.15
C ALA A 99 -20.97 -8.37 -0.21
N MET A 100 -19.83 -8.01 -0.82
CA MET A 100 -18.74 -8.97 -1.07
C MET A 100 -18.00 -9.38 0.22
N ALA A 101 -18.05 -8.56 1.28
CA ALA A 101 -17.26 -8.75 2.49
C ALA A 101 -17.45 -10.12 3.16
N GLY A 102 -18.66 -10.70 3.09
CA GLY A 102 -18.95 -12.03 3.62
C GLY A 102 -18.16 -13.15 2.94
N TYR A 103 -17.56 -12.89 1.77
CA TYR A 103 -16.73 -13.81 1.02
C TYR A 103 -15.25 -13.40 1.01
N LEU A 104 -14.87 -12.37 1.77
CA LEU A 104 -13.50 -11.88 1.82
C LEU A 104 -12.85 -12.22 3.16
N THR A 105 -11.70 -12.86 3.08
CA THR A 105 -10.78 -12.99 4.22
C THR A 105 -9.52 -12.18 3.94
N MET A 106 -8.95 -11.57 4.98
CA MET A 106 -7.70 -10.79 4.86
C MET A 106 -6.57 -11.51 5.61
N PRO A 107 -5.98 -12.57 5.04
CA PRO A 107 -4.99 -13.39 5.74
C PRO A 107 -3.70 -12.63 6.10
N TYR A 108 -3.36 -11.58 5.35
CA TYR A 108 -2.18 -10.75 5.63
C TYR A 108 -2.53 -9.26 5.63
N SER A 109 -2.02 -8.56 6.65
CA SER A 109 -2.07 -7.11 6.74
C SER A 109 -0.75 -6.60 7.30
N TYR A 110 -0.02 -5.82 6.49
CA TYR A 110 1.21 -5.17 6.93
C TYR A 110 0.97 -3.67 7.01
N LEU A 111 1.18 -3.10 8.19
CA LEU A 111 1.19 -1.67 8.43
C LEU A 111 2.63 -1.22 8.67
N SER A 112 3.06 -0.20 7.94
CA SER A 112 4.37 0.40 8.08
C SER A 112 4.27 1.91 7.95
N MET A 113 5.40 2.58 8.18
CA MET A 113 5.49 4.02 8.10
C MET A 113 6.81 4.39 7.44
N THR A 114 6.79 5.37 6.54
CA THR A 114 8.02 5.87 5.94
C THR A 114 8.88 6.54 7.02
N LYS A 115 10.17 6.26 6.99
CA LYS A 115 11.16 6.84 7.90
C LYS A 115 12.38 7.23 7.09
N ARG A 116 12.99 8.37 7.43
CA ARG A 116 14.30 8.75 6.92
C ARG A 116 15.31 7.65 7.27
N SER A 117 16.16 7.29 6.31
CA SER A 117 17.23 6.32 6.59
C SER A 117 18.07 6.81 7.76
N THR A 118 18.43 5.89 8.66
CA THR A 118 19.37 6.16 9.76
C THR A 118 20.81 5.92 9.31
N TYR A 119 21.00 5.17 8.22
CA TYR A 119 22.31 4.90 7.63
C TYR A 119 22.57 5.89 6.51
N VAL A 120 23.77 6.46 6.50
CA VAL A 120 24.22 7.41 5.47
C VAL A 120 24.58 6.62 4.23
N ASP A 121 24.03 7.01 3.09
CA ASP A 121 24.51 6.54 1.80
C ASP A 121 25.74 7.38 1.44
N LYS A 122 26.91 6.73 1.39
CA LYS A 122 28.18 7.40 1.09
C LYS A 122 28.32 7.75 -0.39
N LEU A 123 27.54 7.11 -1.27
CA LEU A 123 27.60 7.30 -2.73
C LEU A 123 26.68 8.43 -3.21
N ASP A 124 25.59 8.70 -2.47
CA ASP A 124 24.71 9.86 -2.70
C ASP A 124 24.34 10.51 -1.34
N PRO A 125 25.15 11.45 -0.83
CA PRO A 125 24.89 12.11 0.45
C PRO A 125 23.62 13.00 0.44
N ASP A 126 23.10 13.37 -0.74
CA ASP A 126 21.84 14.09 -0.93
C ASP A 126 20.62 13.14 -1.08
N HIS A 127 20.84 11.82 -1.02
CA HIS A 127 19.81 10.80 -1.12
C HIS A 127 18.80 10.71 0.05
N PRO A 128 19.05 11.14 1.32
CA PRO A 128 18.19 10.74 2.44
C PRO A 128 16.75 11.29 2.34
N ASP A 129 16.53 12.34 1.56
CA ASP A 129 15.22 13.01 1.50
C ASP A 129 14.36 12.57 0.30
N LYS A 130 14.96 11.99 -0.76
CA LYS A 130 14.25 11.57 -1.99
C LYS A 130 13.30 10.37 -1.78
N ARG A 131 13.54 9.51 -0.78
CA ARG A 131 12.71 8.31 -0.47
C ARG A 131 11.75 8.50 0.71
N ARG A 132 11.60 9.73 1.21
CA ARG A 132 10.75 10.03 2.37
C ARG A 132 9.26 9.78 2.08
N PHE A 133 8.85 10.03 0.84
CA PHE A 133 7.48 9.89 0.38
C PHE A 133 7.39 8.79 -0.66
N VAL A 134 6.33 7.99 -0.58
CA VAL A 134 5.97 7.02 -1.60
C VAL A 134 5.52 7.79 -2.84
N THR A 135 6.33 7.71 -3.89
CA THR A 135 5.94 8.17 -5.21
C THR A 135 5.10 7.08 -5.88
N PRO A 136 3.85 7.36 -6.29
CA PRO A 136 3.06 6.40 -7.05
C PRO A 136 3.73 6.10 -8.38
N PHE A 137 4.31 4.91 -8.51
CA PHE A 137 4.77 4.37 -9.79
C PHE A 137 3.78 3.30 -10.25
N HIS A 138 3.21 3.47 -11.44
CA HIS A 138 2.28 2.51 -12.05
C HIS A 138 3.05 1.37 -12.73
N SER A 139 3.96 0.74 -11.98
CA SER A 139 4.67 -0.45 -12.45
C SER A 139 3.67 -1.60 -12.56
N LYS A 140 3.81 -2.40 -13.63
CA LYS A 140 2.95 -3.56 -13.90
C LYS A 140 3.00 -4.59 -12.77
N TYR A 141 4.15 -4.73 -12.11
CA TYR A 141 4.38 -5.68 -11.04
C TYR A 141 4.82 -4.96 -9.77
N LEU A 142 4.42 -5.53 -8.62
CA LEU A 142 4.80 -5.08 -7.29
C LEU A 142 5.37 -6.25 -6.50
N PHE A 143 6.54 -6.04 -5.89
CA PHE A 143 7.16 -6.99 -4.97
C PHE A 143 7.05 -6.45 -3.55
N VAL A 144 6.45 -7.22 -2.66
CA VAL A 144 6.33 -6.87 -1.24
C VAL A 144 7.12 -7.90 -0.44
N TYR A 145 8.22 -7.46 0.17
CA TYR A 145 9.11 -8.30 0.95
C TYR A 145 9.13 -7.82 2.42
N PRO A 146 8.21 -8.30 3.26
CA PRO A 146 8.25 -8.02 4.69
C PRO A 146 9.45 -8.76 5.29
N PHE A 147 10.30 -8.02 5.99
CA PHE A 147 11.52 -8.57 6.58
C PHE A 147 11.75 -8.00 7.97
N VAL A 148 12.25 -8.84 8.87
CA VAL A 148 12.65 -8.49 10.23
C VAL A 148 14.12 -8.89 10.42
N LYS A 149 14.92 -8.00 11.01
CA LYS A 149 16.30 -8.31 11.35
C LYS A 149 16.33 -9.24 12.57
N THR A 150 17.39 -10.03 12.73
CA THR A 150 17.55 -10.90 13.90
C THR A 150 17.85 -10.09 15.16
N THR A 151 17.71 -10.71 16.33
CA THR A 151 18.00 -10.05 17.62
C THR A 151 19.46 -9.59 17.70
N GLU A 152 20.39 -10.41 17.21
CA GLU A 152 21.83 -10.13 17.21
C GLU A 152 22.13 -8.86 16.42
N TRP A 153 21.44 -8.64 15.29
CA TRP A 153 21.59 -7.41 14.51
C TRP A 153 21.28 -6.17 15.36
N TYR A 154 20.23 -6.18 16.16
CA TYR A 154 19.86 -5.03 16.98
C TYR A 154 20.83 -4.76 18.14
N GLN A 155 21.60 -5.77 18.55
CA GLN A 155 22.63 -5.64 19.59
C GLN A 155 23.97 -5.13 19.05
N LEU A 156 24.16 -5.12 17.72
CA LEU A 156 25.38 -4.60 17.12
C LEU A 156 25.55 -3.09 17.36
N PRO A 157 26.78 -2.65 17.69
CA PRO A 157 27.16 -1.25 17.64
C PRO A 157 26.81 -0.59 16.30
N PHE A 158 26.53 0.71 16.33
CA PHE A 158 26.03 1.44 15.16
C PHE A 158 27.01 1.43 13.98
N ASP A 159 28.30 1.60 14.24
CA ASP A 159 29.39 1.54 13.27
C ASP A 159 29.45 0.19 12.54
N ARG A 160 29.27 -0.92 13.26
CA ARG A 160 29.19 -2.26 12.65
C ARG A 160 27.97 -2.41 11.76
N ARG A 161 26.81 -1.92 12.21
CA ARG A 161 25.60 -1.92 11.38
C ARG A 161 25.76 -1.04 10.14
N GLN A 162 26.39 0.13 10.25
CA GLN A 162 26.67 1.01 9.12
C GLN A 162 27.59 0.32 8.11
N ALA A 163 28.68 -0.31 8.54
CA ALA A 163 29.58 -1.05 7.63
C ALA A 163 28.84 -2.16 6.86
N MET A 164 28.00 -2.94 7.53
CA MET A 164 27.19 -3.97 6.88
C MET A 164 26.12 -3.39 5.94
N MET A 165 25.60 -2.19 6.22
CA MET A 165 24.66 -1.50 5.33
C MET A 165 25.36 -0.84 4.14
N ASP A 166 26.60 -0.38 4.28
CA ASP A 166 27.40 0.16 3.17
C ASP A 166 27.62 -0.91 2.09
N GLU A 167 27.84 -2.17 2.49
CA GLU A 167 27.93 -3.31 1.57
C GLU A 167 26.58 -3.66 0.90
N HIS A 168 25.46 -3.32 1.53
CA HIS A 168 24.12 -3.65 1.03
C HIS A 168 23.52 -2.56 0.13
N ILE A 169 23.87 -1.29 0.35
CA ILE A 169 23.26 -0.12 -0.30
C ILE A 169 23.87 0.18 -1.69
N VAL A 170 24.94 -0.52 -2.07
CA VAL A 170 25.66 -0.37 -3.36
C VAL A 170 24.72 -0.29 -4.58
#